data_AF-A0A495Z2W3-F1
#
_entry.id   AF-A0A495Z2W3-F1
#
_cell.length_a   1.000
_cell.length_b   1.000
_cell.length_c   1.000
_cell.angle_alpha   90.00
_cell.angle_beta   90.00
_cell.angle_gamma   90.00
#
_symmetry.space_group_name_H-M   'P 1'
#
loop_
_entity.id
_entity.type
_entity.pdbx_description
1 polymer ?
#
loop_
_entity_poly.entity_id
_entity_poly.type
_entity_poly.pdbx_seq_one_letter_code
_entity_poly.pdbx_strand_id
1 'polypeptide(L)'
;MTKQRRNQLIAISALIVGLAFLYQPSSVLLRGVALPLLIISAILSSLSFSKKRVIEVIAGLGLIAGFSSLYLPIPPVLRSSPFHLLAASAIAFGMTTRLTRFSEIAAVVVMITGLAALYQSFSQLLQNSGLHLILTGIIILAIVSPRKLLIERVSIGGIVLGLVFLCQPFAILLYQTGFQFLLGGLAGFIVVAHRSA
;
A
#
# COMPACT_ATOMS: atom_id res chain seq x y z
N MET A 1 -32.91 -0.72 5.81
CA MET A 1 -31.65 -1.07 5.10
C MET A 1 -30.79 -1.92 6.03
N THR A 2 -30.31 -3.10 5.60
CA THR A 2 -29.46 -3.94 6.47
C THR A 2 -28.06 -3.32 6.62
N LYS A 3 -27.41 -3.51 7.78
CA LYS A 3 -26.04 -2.99 8.07
C LYS A 3 -25.05 -3.38 6.96
N GLN A 4 -25.18 -4.59 6.42
CA GLN A 4 -24.35 -5.09 5.33
C GLN A 4 -24.57 -4.34 4.02
N ARG A 5 -25.83 -4.14 3.57
CA ARG A 5 -26.13 -3.36 2.36
C ARG A 5 -25.65 -1.91 2.48
N ARG A 6 -25.77 -1.31 3.67
CA ARG A 6 -25.24 0.03 3.94
C ARG A 6 -23.74 0.10 3.73
N ASN A 7 -22.99 -0.84 4.30
CA ASN A 7 -21.53 -0.87 4.16
C ASN A 7 -21.09 -1.11 2.71
N GLN A 8 -21.84 -1.92 1.95
CA GLN A 8 -21.58 -2.13 0.51
C GLN A 8 -21.76 -0.83 -0.29
N LEU A 9 -22.85 -0.09 -0.05
CA LEU A 9 -23.06 1.20 -0.73
C LEU A 9 -21.99 2.23 -0.34
N ILE A 10 -21.59 2.27 0.93
CA ILE A 10 -20.49 3.15 1.37
C ILE A 10 -19.18 2.76 0.68
N ALA A 11 -18.87 1.47 0.56
CA ALA A 11 -17.67 1.02 -0.13
C ALA A 11 -17.66 1.44 -1.61
N ILE A 12 -18.78 1.22 -2.31
CA ILE A 12 -18.90 1.59 -3.74
C ILE A 12 -18.83 3.10 -3.92
N SER A 13 -19.55 3.88 -3.11
CA SER A 13 -19.52 5.34 -3.19
C SER A 13 -18.14 5.90 -2.86
N ALA A 14 -17.47 5.40 -1.82
CA ALA A 14 -16.10 5.78 -1.49
C ALA A 14 -15.11 5.41 -2.61
N LEU A 15 -15.30 4.28 -3.30
CA LEU A 15 -14.50 3.91 -4.47
C LEU A 15 -14.67 4.93 -5.61
N ILE A 16 -15.91 5.23 -5.98
CA ILE A 16 -16.24 6.12 -7.10
C ILE A 16 -15.71 7.54 -6.81
N VAL A 17 -16.02 8.08 -5.63
CA VAL A 17 -15.57 9.42 -5.23
C VAL A 17 -14.05 9.45 -5.09
N GLY A 18 -13.44 8.42 -4.51
CA GLY A 18 -12.00 8.30 -4.38
C GLY A 18 -11.29 8.29 -5.74
N LEU A 19 -11.79 7.52 -6.71
CA LEU A 19 -11.24 7.51 -8.08
C LEU A 19 -11.44 8.85 -8.80
N ALA A 20 -12.61 9.47 -8.65
CA ALA A 20 -12.87 10.80 -9.22
C ALA A 20 -11.90 11.84 -8.67
N PHE A 21 -11.64 11.82 -7.36
CA PHE A 21 -10.69 12.74 -6.72
C PHE A 21 -9.24 12.45 -7.12
N LEU A 22 -8.88 11.17 -7.26
CA LEU A 22 -7.54 10.75 -7.66
C LEU A 22 -7.17 11.28 -9.05
N TYR A 23 -8.12 11.22 -9.99
CA TYR A 23 -7.90 11.64 -11.38
C TYR A 23 -8.29 13.10 -11.65
N GLN A 24 -8.64 13.86 -10.62
CA GLN A 24 -8.91 15.29 -10.77
C GLN A 24 -7.59 16.02 -11.10
N PRO A 25 -7.50 16.70 -12.27
CA PRO A 25 -6.24 17.28 -12.73
C PRO A 25 -5.81 18.51 -11.92
N SER A 26 -6.76 19.24 -11.32
CA SER A 26 -6.56 20.60 -10.83
C SER A 26 -6.27 20.74 -9.34
N SER A 27 -6.41 19.69 -8.52
CA SER A 27 -6.27 19.83 -7.06
C SER A 27 -5.45 18.71 -6.43
N VAL A 28 -4.28 19.09 -5.90
CA VAL A 28 -3.39 18.21 -5.11
C VAL A 28 -4.08 17.77 -3.82
N LEU A 29 -4.89 18.64 -3.21
CA LEU A 29 -5.59 18.35 -1.96
C LEU A 29 -6.65 17.26 -2.15
N LEU A 30 -7.43 17.34 -3.24
CA LEU A 30 -8.41 16.30 -3.59
C LEU A 30 -7.72 14.93 -3.81
N ARG A 31 -6.54 14.91 -4.46
CA ARG A 31 -5.74 13.69 -4.59
C ARG A 31 -5.29 13.14 -3.24
N GLY A 32 -4.87 14.01 -2.32
CA GLY A 32 -4.56 13.61 -0.94
C GLY A 32 -5.74 12.96 -0.22
N VAL A 33 -6.95 13.47 -0.42
CA VAL A 33 -8.21 12.91 0.14
C VAL A 33 -8.64 11.61 -0.58
N ALA A 34 -8.16 11.36 -1.79
CA ALA A 34 -8.46 10.13 -2.50
C ALA A 34 -7.94 8.89 -1.76
N LEU A 35 -6.75 8.97 -1.14
CA LEU A 35 -6.14 7.84 -0.43
C LEU A 35 -7.04 7.30 0.70
N PRO A 36 -7.48 8.10 1.69
CA PRO A 36 -8.32 7.58 2.76
C PRO A 36 -9.66 7.03 2.24
N LEU A 37 -10.25 7.65 1.21
CA LEU A 37 -11.48 7.14 0.58
C LEU A 37 -11.28 5.75 -0.04
N LEU A 38 -10.17 5.56 -0.76
CA LEU A 38 -9.84 4.28 -1.39
C LEU A 38 -9.50 3.20 -0.35
N ILE A 39 -8.83 3.56 0.76
CA ILE A 39 -8.58 2.64 1.87
C ILE A 39 -9.89 2.24 2.56
N ILE A 40 -10.78 3.18 2.85
CA ILE A 40 -12.10 2.89 3.44
C ILE A 40 -12.88 1.96 2.53
N SER A 41 -12.87 2.22 1.22
CA SER A 41 -13.47 1.35 0.22
C SER A 41 -12.86 -0.06 0.22
N ALA A 42 -11.52 -0.17 0.24
CA ALA A 42 -10.81 -1.45 0.26
C ALA A 42 -11.17 -2.29 1.49
N ILE A 43 -11.21 -1.67 2.68
CA ILE A 43 -11.55 -2.35 3.93
C ILE A 43 -13.03 -2.75 3.93
N LEU A 44 -13.94 -1.81 3.65
CA LEU A 44 -15.37 -2.09 3.67
C LEU A 44 -15.78 -3.11 2.62
N SER A 45 -15.18 -3.08 1.43
CA SER A 45 -15.45 -4.08 0.41
C SER A 45 -15.03 -5.47 0.88
N SER A 46 -13.81 -5.60 1.42
CA SER A 46 -13.25 -6.87 1.93
C SER A 46 -14.07 -7.48 3.07
N LEU A 47 -14.75 -6.65 3.87
CA LEU A 47 -15.57 -7.08 5.00
C LEU A 47 -17.05 -7.31 4.65
N SER A 48 -17.62 -6.51 3.74
CA SER A 48 -19.09 -6.46 3.53
C SER A 48 -19.60 -7.32 2.38
N PHE A 49 -18.77 -7.67 1.40
CA PHE A 49 -19.17 -8.51 0.28
C PHE A 49 -18.94 -9.99 0.58
N SER A 50 -19.94 -10.82 0.28
CA SER A 50 -19.87 -12.27 0.45
C SER A 50 -18.92 -12.93 -0.57
N LYS A 51 -18.87 -12.42 -1.80
CA LYS A 51 -18.04 -12.95 -2.88
C LYS A 51 -16.59 -12.44 -2.80
N LYS A 52 -15.84 -12.88 -1.79
CA LYS A 52 -14.43 -12.45 -1.57
C LYS A 52 -13.52 -12.67 -2.78
N ARG A 53 -13.73 -13.74 -3.56
CA ARG A 53 -12.96 -13.99 -4.81
C ARG A 53 -13.05 -12.86 -5.83
N VAL A 54 -14.21 -12.20 -5.92
CA VAL A 54 -14.38 -11.09 -6.88
C VAL A 54 -13.50 -9.90 -6.46
N ILE A 55 -13.46 -9.61 -5.15
CA ILE A 55 -12.61 -8.53 -4.62
C ILE A 55 -11.14 -8.88 -4.77
N GLU A 56 -10.76 -10.13 -4.50
CA GLU A 56 -9.40 -10.63 -4.68
C GLU A 56 -8.91 -10.41 -6.12
N VAL A 57 -9.74 -10.74 -7.13
CA VAL A 57 -9.41 -10.53 -8.54
C VAL A 57 -9.32 -9.05 -8.89
N ILE A 58 -10.29 -8.23 -8.46
CA ILE A 58 -10.29 -6.77 -8.71
C ILE A 58 -9.06 -6.12 -8.06
N ALA A 59 -8.73 -6.51 -6.83
CA ALA A 59 -7.56 -6.02 -6.12
C ALA A 59 -6.26 -6.48 -6.79
N GLY A 60 -6.20 -7.73 -7.26
CA GLY A 60 -5.07 -8.23 -8.05
C GLY A 60 -4.86 -7.45 -9.35
N LEU A 61 -5.93 -7.15 -10.08
CA LEU A 61 -5.87 -6.28 -11.26
C LEU A 61 -5.43 -4.86 -10.91
N GLY A 62 -5.87 -4.33 -9.77
CA GLY A 62 -5.43 -3.03 -9.26
C GLY A 62 -3.94 -3.02 -8.89
N LEU A 63 -3.41 -4.09 -8.32
CA LEU A 63 -1.98 -4.26 -8.07
C LEU A 63 -1.19 -4.30 -9.38
N ILE A 64 -1.64 -5.08 -10.37
CA ILE A 64 -1.00 -5.14 -11.69
C ILE A 64 -1.00 -3.74 -12.33
N ALA A 65 -2.15 -3.06 -12.36
CA ALA A 65 -2.24 -1.70 -12.89
C ALA A 65 -1.33 -0.72 -12.14
N GLY A 66 -1.26 -0.83 -10.81
CA GLY A 66 -0.36 -0.06 -9.96
C GLY A 66 1.12 -0.29 -10.30
N PHE A 67 1.56 -1.55 -10.43
CA PHE A 67 2.94 -1.87 -10.81
C PHE A 67 3.26 -1.46 -12.24
N SER A 68 2.37 -1.72 -13.19
CA SER A 68 2.51 -1.25 -14.57
C SER A 68 2.64 0.27 -14.61
N SER A 69 1.93 0.98 -13.71
CA SER A 69 2.01 2.43 -13.58
C SER A 69 3.29 2.96 -12.92
N LEU A 70 4.18 2.09 -12.45
CA LEU A 70 5.52 2.52 -12.00
C LEU A 70 6.54 2.52 -13.14
N TYR A 71 6.34 1.69 -14.17
CA TYR A 71 7.37 1.41 -15.19
C TYR A 71 6.99 1.83 -16.60
N LEU A 72 5.70 1.90 -16.93
CA LEU A 72 5.26 2.31 -18.26
C LEU A 72 5.22 3.85 -18.37
N PRO A 73 5.44 4.41 -19.58
CA PRO A 73 5.18 5.82 -19.85
C PRO A 73 3.67 6.07 -19.84
N ILE A 74 3.20 6.82 -18.85
CA ILE A 74 1.77 7.05 -18.60
C ILE A 74 1.45 8.54 -18.75
N PRO A 75 0.23 8.88 -19.19
CA PRO A 75 -0.28 10.23 -19.14
C PRO A 75 -0.03 10.91 -17.78
N PRO A 76 0.27 12.22 -17.76
CA PRO A 76 0.57 12.96 -16.53
C PRO A 76 -0.56 12.90 -15.49
N VAL A 77 -1.81 12.71 -15.93
CA VAL A 77 -3.00 12.53 -15.06
C VAL A 77 -2.89 11.26 -14.20
N LEU A 78 -2.20 10.22 -14.69
CA LEU A 78 -2.03 8.92 -14.03
C LEU A 78 -0.72 8.81 -13.24
N ARG A 79 0.16 9.83 -13.26
CA ARG A 79 1.45 9.74 -12.54
C ARG A 79 1.31 9.70 -11.01
N SER A 80 0.24 10.26 -10.46
CA SER A 80 -0.01 10.26 -9.01
C SER A 80 -0.83 9.05 -8.51
N SER A 81 -1.37 8.22 -9.42
CA SER A 81 -2.16 7.06 -9.04
C SER A 81 -1.42 5.81 -8.55
N PRO A 82 -0.13 5.55 -8.84
CA PRO A 82 0.51 4.28 -8.50
C PRO A 82 0.46 4.00 -6.99
N PHE A 83 0.79 4.99 -6.17
CA PHE A 83 0.75 4.89 -4.71
C PHE A 83 -0.64 4.55 -4.18
N HIS A 84 -1.64 5.29 -4.64
CA HIS A 84 -3.03 5.18 -4.19
C HIS A 84 -3.63 3.82 -4.56
N LEU A 85 -3.40 3.39 -5.81
CA LEU A 85 -3.86 2.09 -6.31
C LEU A 85 -3.15 0.95 -5.59
N LEU A 86 -1.82 0.99 -5.50
CA LEU A 86 -1.05 -0.07 -4.85
C LEU A 86 -1.42 -0.22 -3.38
N ALA A 87 -1.55 0.87 -2.63
CA ALA A 87 -1.93 0.81 -1.22
C ALA A 87 -3.34 0.25 -1.01
N ALA A 88 -4.35 0.78 -1.71
CA ALA A 88 -5.73 0.33 -1.56
C ALA A 88 -5.91 -1.12 -2.05
N SER A 89 -5.31 -1.47 -3.18
CA SER A 89 -5.36 -2.82 -3.72
C SER A 89 -4.58 -3.82 -2.87
N ALA A 90 -3.43 -3.45 -2.28
CA ALA A 90 -2.70 -4.30 -1.35
C ALA A 90 -3.54 -4.68 -0.12
N ILE A 91 -4.26 -3.71 0.46
CA ILE A 91 -5.16 -3.95 1.60
C ILE A 91 -6.28 -4.90 1.19
N ALA A 92 -7.00 -4.58 0.11
CA ALA A 92 -8.11 -5.40 -0.36
C ALA A 92 -7.66 -6.83 -0.72
N PHE A 93 -6.52 -6.96 -1.41
CA PHE A 93 -5.94 -8.25 -1.77
C PHE A 93 -5.51 -9.04 -0.54
N GLY A 94 -4.76 -8.43 0.37
CA GLY A 94 -4.30 -9.08 1.59
C GLY A 94 -5.44 -9.60 2.47
N MET A 95 -6.54 -8.85 2.57
CA MET A 95 -7.70 -9.24 3.38
C MET A 95 -8.58 -10.33 2.75
N THR A 96 -8.46 -10.54 1.43
CA THR A 96 -9.34 -11.45 0.67
C THR A 96 -8.64 -12.68 0.12
N THR A 97 -7.32 -12.63 -0.03
CA THR A 97 -6.52 -13.73 -0.60
C THR A 97 -6.61 -15.00 0.22
N ARG A 98 -6.76 -16.14 -0.48
CA ARG A 98 -6.69 -17.48 0.13
C ARG A 98 -5.30 -18.09 0.02
N LEU A 99 -4.48 -17.59 -0.89
CA LEU A 99 -3.16 -18.14 -1.20
C LEU A 99 -2.08 -17.50 -0.32
N THR A 100 -2.28 -17.57 1.00
CA THR A 100 -1.50 -16.80 1.99
C THR A 100 0.01 -16.99 1.84
N ARG A 101 0.47 -18.25 1.72
CA ARG A 101 1.90 -18.57 1.52
C ARG A 101 2.49 -17.94 0.25
N PHE A 102 1.76 -18.01 -0.87
CA PHE A 102 2.23 -17.42 -2.12
C PHE A 102 2.25 -15.90 -2.05
N SER A 103 1.23 -15.29 -1.45
CA SER A 103 1.19 -13.83 -1.25
C SER A 103 2.26 -13.34 -0.26
N GLU A 104 2.63 -14.13 0.75
CA GLU A 104 3.76 -13.81 1.64
C GLU A 104 5.07 -13.79 0.87
N ILE A 105 5.36 -14.84 0.08
CA ILE A 105 6.57 -14.92 -0.72
C ILE A 105 6.60 -13.76 -1.73
N ALA A 106 5.50 -13.51 -2.43
CA ALA A 106 5.40 -12.40 -3.37
C ALA A 106 5.62 -11.05 -2.69
N ALA A 107 5.05 -10.83 -1.51
CA ALA A 107 5.23 -9.61 -0.74
C ALA A 107 6.70 -9.40 -0.32
N VAL A 108 7.39 -10.45 0.12
CA VAL A 108 8.82 -10.41 0.44
C VAL A 108 9.64 -10.08 -0.80
N VAL A 109 9.37 -10.71 -1.94
CA VAL A 109 10.05 -10.40 -3.21
C VAL A 109 9.84 -8.95 -3.62
N VAL A 110 8.62 -8.43 -3.49
CA VAL A 110 8.28 -7.02 -3.75
C VAL A 110 9.03 -6.08 -2.79
N MET A 111 9.15 -6.42 -1.51
CA MET A 111 9.94 -5.63 -0.55
C MET A 111 11.43 -5.62 -0.90
N ILE A 112 12.01 -6.78 -1.23
CA ILE A 112 13.43 -6.89 -1.58
C ILE A 112 13.73 -6.11 -2.86
N THR A 113 12.87 -6.22 -3.87
CA THR A 113 13.00 -5.42 -5.11
C THR A 113 12.85 -3.93 -4.85
N GLY A 114 11.93 -3.53 -3.97
CA GLY A 114 11.83 -2.14 -3.51
C GLY A 114 13.09 -1.63 -2.81
N LEU A 115 13.66 -2.44 -1.93
CA LEU A 115 14.90 -2.12 -1.23
C LEU A 115 16.08 -2.03 -2.21
N ALA A 116 16.21 -2.97 -3.13
CA ALA A 116 17.24 -2.92 -4.18
C ALA A 116 17.11 -1.65 -5.03
N ALA A 117 15.87 -1.29 -5.41
CA ALA A 117 15.59 -0.09 -6.20
C ALA A 117 15.93 1.22 -5.47
N LEU A 118 15.85 1.26 -4.13
CA LEU A 118 16.26 2.40 -3.31
C LEU A 118 17.76 2.67 -3.33
N TYR A 119 18.57 1.62 -3.39
CA TYR A 119 20.04 1.72 -3.34
C TYR A 119 20.71 1.70 -4.72
N GLN A 120 19.95 1.40 -5.78
CA GLN A 120 20.47 1.45 -7.15
C GLN A 120 20.45 2.87 -7.72
N SER A 121 21.62 3.38 -8.11
CA SER A 121 21.82 4.69 -8.73
C SER A 121 21.51 4.73 -10.24
N PHE A 122 21.11 3.60 -10.84
CA PHE A 122 21.06 3.43 -12.30
C PHE A 122 19.90 4.18 -12.98
N SER A 123 18.78 4.43 -12.29
CA SER A 123 17.69 5.26 -12.83
C SER A 123 16.84 5.91 -11.74
N GLN A 124 16.53 7.21 -11.91
CA GLN A 124 15.63 7.96 -11.02
C GLN A 124 14.22 7.35 -10.96
N LEU A 125 13.78 6.66 -12.02
CA LEU A 125 12.49 5.96 -12.05
C LEU A 125 12.43 4.78 -11.06
N LEU A 126 13.50 3.96 -11.00
CA LEU A 126 13.60 2.87 -10.02
C LEU A 126 13.68 3.42 -8.60
N GLN A 127 14.50 4.44 -8.39
CA GLN A 127 14.68 5.02 -7.06
C GLN A 127 13.37 5.58 -6.48
N ASN A 128 12.54 6.21 -7.32
CA ASN A 128 11.23 6.74 -6.90
C ASN A 128 10.16 5.66 -6.70
N SER A 129 10.28 4.52 -7.37
CA SER A 129 9.34 3.39 -7.21
C SER A 129 9.65 2.51 -5.99
N GLY A 130 10.88 2.55 -5.45
CA GLY A 130 11.29 1.76 -4.28
C GLY A 130 10.35 1.87 -3.07
N LEU A 131 9.92 3.09 -2.72
CA LEU A 131 8.97 3.32 -1.61
C LEU A 131 7.63 2.62 -1.85
N HIS A 132 7.11 2.75 -3.07
CA HIS A 132 5.83 2.19 -3.47
C HIS A 132 5.85 0.66 -3.33
N LEU A 133 6.95 0.03 -3.76
CA LEU A 133 7.15 -1.41 -3.64
C LEU A 133 7.27 -1.84 -2.17
N ILE A 134 8.13 -1.20 -1.37
CA ILE A 134 8.31 -1.55 0.04
C ILE A 134 6.99 -1.45 0.80
N LEU A 135 6.26 -0.35 0.64
CA LEU A 135 5.00 -0.15 1.37
C LEU A 135 3.94 -1.19 0.96
N THR A 136 3.81 -1.46 -0.33
CA THR A 136 2.89 -2.48 -0.86
C THR A 136 3.21 -3.86 -0.28
N GLY A 137 4.49 -4.23 -0.30
CA GLY A 137 4.96 -5.50 0.24
C GLY A 137 4.74 -5.61 1.75
N ILE A 138 5.06 -4.58 2.54
CA ILE A 138 4.83 -4.57 3.99
C ILE A 138 3.34 -4.71 4.32
N ILE A 139 2.46 -4.00 3.61
CA ILE A 139 1.00 -4.08 3.83
C ILE A 139 0.51 -5.52 3.60
N ILE A 140 0.84 -6.11 2.45
CA ILE A 140 0.41 -7.48 2.12
C ILE A 140 0.99 -8.46 3.15
N LEU A 141 2.28 -8.34 3.47
CA LEU A 141 2.96 -9.22 4.42
C LEU A 141 2.32 -9.13 5.81
N ALA A 142 2.03 -7.94 6.29
CA ALA A 142 1.42 -7.68 7.60
C ALA A 142 0.00 -8.27 7.72
N ILE A 143 -0.81 -8.16 6.66
CA ILE A 143 -2.17 -8.69 6.65
C ILE A 143 -2.19 -10.21 6.53
N VAL A 144 -1.34 -10.76 5.66
CA VAL A 144 -1.40 -12.19 5.30
C VAL A 144 -0.63 -13.05 6.30
N SER A 145 0.58 -12.65 6.70
CA SER A 145 1.49 -13.57 7.38
C SER A 145 1.03 -13.94 8.79
N PRO A 146 1.06 -15.21 9.19
CA PRO A 146 0.62 -15.63 10.53
C PRO A 146 1.60 -15.22 11.64
N ARG A 147 2.80 -14.74 11.29
CA ARG A 147 3.90 -14.50 12.24
C ARG A 147 3.82 -13.11 12.87
N LYS A 148 2.73 -12.83 13.60
CA LYS A 148 2.44 -11.52 14.21
C LYS A 148 3.64 -10.87 14.89
N LEU A 149 4.29 -11.61 15.80
CA LEU A 149 5.46 -11.13 16.58
C LEU A 149 6.67 -10.78 15.70
N LEU A 150 6.93 -11.53 14.62
CA LEU A 150 8.05 -11.22 13.74
C LEU A 150 7.80 -9.94 12.96
N ILE A 151 6.59 -9.77 12.42
CA ILE A 151 6.23 -8.56 11.65
C ILE A 151 6.24 -7.34 12.57
N GLU A 152 5.75 -7.48 13.80
CA GLU A 152 5.80 -6.42 14.82
C GLU A 152 7.23 -5.99 15.10
N ARG A 153 8.14 -6.96 15.36
CA ARG A 153 9.57 -6.67 15.59
C ARG A 153 10.24 -6.01 14.38
N VAL A 154 9.96 -6.49 13.16
CA VAL A 154 10.47 -5.88 11.92
C VAL A 154 9.93 -4.45 11.76
N SER A 155 8.66 -4.23 12.09
CA SER A 155 8.02 -2.91 12.01
C SER A 155 8.64 -1.92 13.02
N ILE A 156 8.84 -2.36 14.27
CA ILE A 156 9.54 -1.58 15.30
C ILE A 156 10.98 -1.27 14.85
N GLY A 157 11.69 -2.27 14.30
CA GLY A 157 13.02 -2.08 13.73
C GLY A 157 13.03 -1.04 12.63
N GLY A 158 12.05 -1.05 11.73
CA GLY A 158 11.86 -0.03 10.69
C GLY A 158 11.60 1.36 11.25
N ILE A 159 10.77 1.49 12.29
CA ILE A 159 10.52 2.76 12.98
C ILE A 159 11.81 3.31 13.58
N VAL A 160 12.54 2.49 14.34
CA VAL A 160 13.80 2.89 14.98
C VAL A 160 14.84 3.29 13.95
N LEU A 161 15.02 2.48 12.90
CA LEU A 161 15.96 2.77 11.81
C LEU A 161 15.57 4.07 11.09
N GLY A 162 14.28 4.29 10.85
CA GLY A 162 13.75 5.51 10.26
C GLY A 162 14.05 6.75 11.09
N LEU A 163 13.82 6.69 12.41
CA LEU A 163 14.17 7.77 13.34
C LEU A 163 15.67 8.06 13.36
N VAL A 164 16.52 7.00 13.41
CA VAL A 164 17.98 7.15 13.38
C VAL A 164 18.43 7.88 12.11
N PHE A 165 17.90 7.50 10.95
CA PHE A 165 18.24 8.13 9.67
C PHE A 165 17.72 9.57 9.54
N LEU A 166 16.52 9.88 10.06
CA LEU A 166 15.99 11.25 10.07
C LEU A 166 16.82 12.19 10.95
N CYS A 167 17.44 11.67 12.01
CA CYS A 167 18.31 12.44 12.89
C CYS A 167 19.75 12.61 12.37
N GLN A 168 20.11 12.04 11.20
CA GLN A 168 21.45 12.21 10.63
C GLN A 168 21.56 13.55 9.88
N PRO A 169 22.46 14.47 10.29
CA PRO A 169 22.49 15.85 9.79
C PRO A 169 23.02 16.06 8.36
N PHE A 170 23.53 15.03 7.66
CA PHE A 170 24.42 15.26 6.51
C PHE A 170 24.06 14.56 5.18
N ALA A 171 22.89 13.91 5.05
CA ALA A 171 22.51 13.37 3.74
C ALA A 171 20.99 13.44 3.50
N ILE A 172 20.58 14.25 2.52
CA ILE A 172 19.19 14.30 2.02
C ILE A 172 18.68 12.89 1.67
N LEU A 173 19.59 12.02 1.21
CA LEU A 173 19.32 10.62 0.87
C LEU A 173 18.95 9.80 2.11
N LEU A 174 19.66 9.98 3.24
CA LEU A 174 19.34 9.34 4.52
C LEU A 174 18.01 9.84 5.06
N TYR A 175 17.69 11.12 4.87
CA TYR A 175 16.41 11.68 5.27
C TYR A 175 15.25 11.04 4.48
N GLN A 176 15.41 10.92 3.16
CA GLN A 176 14.43 10.30 2.30
C GLN A 176 14.24 8.82 2.64
N THR A 177 15.30 8.03 2.80
CA THR A 177 15.23 6.61 3.19
C THR A 177 14.65 6.45 4.61
N GLY A 178 15.07 7.30 5.55
CA GLY A 178 14.57 7.32 6.92
C GLY A 178 13.07 7.52 7.01
N PHE A 179 12.53 8.45 6.21
CA PHE A 179 11.08 8.66 6.12
C PHE A 179 10.35 7.42 5.59
N GLN A 180 10.93 6.67 4.64
CA GLN A 180 10.28 5.47 4.10
C GLN A 180 10.29 4.31 5.09
N PHE A 181 11.41 4.11 5.80
CA PHE A 181 11.49 3.10 6.87
C PHE A 181 10.52 3.43 8.00
N LEU A 182 10.41 4.71 8.37
CA LEU A 182 9.45 5.16 9.37
C LEU A 182 8.00 4.92 8.92
N LEU A 183 7.63 5.34 7.71
CA LEU A 183 6.28 5.15 7.18
C LEU A 183 5.92 3.66 7.02
N GLY A 184 6.81 2.86 6.43
CA GLY A 184 6.63 1.43 6.25
C GLY A 184 6.51 0.70 7.59
N GLY A 185 7.39 1.02 8.54
CA GLY A 185 7.35 0.47 9.90
C GLY A 185 6.07 0.84 10.64
N LEU A 186 5.64 2.11 10.56
CA LEU A 186 4.40 2.56 11.20
C LEU A 186 3.17 1.87 10.60
N ALA A 187 3.09 1.79 9.26
CA ALA A 187 2.00 1.13 8.57
C ALA A 187 1.92 -0.37 8.93
N GLY A 188 3.07 -1.07 8.90
CA GLY A 188 3.17 -2.46 9.31
C GLY A 188 2.74 -2.67 10.75
N PHE A 189 3.23 -1.84 11.66
CA PHE A 189 2.90 -1.91 13.09
C PHE A 189 1.40 -1.69 13.34
N ILE A 190 0.79 -0.66 12.75
CA ILE A 190 -0.64 -0.37 12.92
C ILE A 190 -1.50 -1.55 12.45
N VAL A 191 -1.20 -2.11 11.28
CA VAL A 191 -1.93 -3.25 10.71
C VAL A 191 -1.82 -4.47 11.61
N VAL A 192 -0.61 -4.79 12.08
CA VAL A 192 -0.36 -5.93 12.97
C VAL A 192 -1.05 -5.75 14.32
N ALA A 193 -0.99 -4.54 14.89
CA ALA A 193 -1.60 -4.23 16.19
C ALA A 193 -3.13 -4.41 16.17
N HIS A 194 -3.78 -4.01 15.08
CA HIS A 194 -5.24 -4.11 14.93
C HIS A 194 -5.72 -5.47 14.42
N ARG A 195 -4.80 -6.40 14.10
CA ARG A 195 -5.15 -7.78 13.80
C ARG A 195 -5.48 -8.51 15.10
N SER A 196 -6.75 -8.85 15.27
CA SER A 196 -7.22 -9.74 16.34
C SER A 196 -6.44 -11.05 16.29
N ALA A 197 -5.93 -11.47 17.45
CA ALA A 197 -5.10 -12.66 17.64
C ALA A 197 -5.78 -13.94 17.13
#